data_AF-A0A8S4RX45-F1
#
_entry.id   AF-A0A8S4RX45-F1
#
_cell.length_a   1.000
_cell.length_b   1.000
_cell.length_c   1.000
_cell.angle_alpha   90.00
_cell.angle_beta   90.00
_cell.angle_gamma   90.00
#
_symmetry.space_group_name_H-M   'P 1'
#
loop_
_entity.id
_entity.type
_entity.pdbx_description
1 polymer ?
#
loop_
_entity_poly.entity_id
_entity_poly.type
_entity_poly.pdbx_seq_one_letter_code
_entity_poly.pdbx_strand_id
1 'polypeptide(L)'
;MEIQGSKVIFTTIFCTTRPEDPKESIPCYISDYIITVIMAGPMERIQVLDDIEKDIITCLQCAAQALLELGKEKSSQKQAESNTSQFLRTLSQVESKLSDQINYLTQVSTGQPHEGSGYASQKVLQMAWHRLEHVRSWVNELDRLKASHLATANRTAGVSNGNMTSSSTSTQ
;
A
#
# COMPACT_ATOMS: atom_id res chain seq x y z
N MET A 1 1.90 11.07 37.02
CA MET A 1 3.32 11.19 36.61
C MET A 1 3.72 9.82 36.11
N GLU A 2 4.15 9.59 34.88
CA GLU A 2 4.88 10.46 33.96
C GLU A 2 4.73 9.91 32.54
N ILE A 3 4.68 10.83 31.59
CA ILE A 3 4.48 10.60 30.15
C ILE A 3 5.71 9.89 29.58
N GLN A 4 5.63 8.57 29.34
CA GLN A 4 6.67 7.80 28.62
C GLN A 4 6.24 7.42 27.18
N GLY A 5 5.20 8.05 26.64
CA GLY A 5 4.70 7.79 25.28
C GLY A 5 5.36 8.62 24.17
N SER A 6 6.01 9.74 24.50
CA SER A 6 6.41 10.73 23.48
C SER A 6 7.78 10.50 22.84
N LYS A 7 8.64 9.63 23.38
CA LYS A 7 9.98 9.38 22.82
C LYS A 7 10.01 8.39 21.66
N VAL A 8 9.06 7.45 21.60
CA VAL A 8 9.06 6.38 20.58
C VAL A 8 8.54 6.88 19.23
N ILE A 9 7.61 7.83 19.24
CA ILE A 9 7.00 8.38 18.02
C ILE A 9 7.98 9.31 17.28
N PHE A 10 8.81 10.06 18.00
CA PHE A 10 9.76 10.99 17.38
C PHE A 10 10.97 10.31 16.71
N THR A 11 11.40 9.14 17.19
CA THR A 11 12.52 8.40 16.58
C THR A 11 12.17 7.76 15.24
N THR A 12 10.90 7.39 15.03
CA THR A 12 10.50 6.69 13.80
C THR A 12 10.24 7.64 12.62
N ILE A 13 9.89 8.90 12.88
CA ILE A 13 9.58 9.88 11.84
C ILE A 13 10.85 10.53 11.24
N PHE A 14 11.98 10.54 11.95
CA PHE A 14 13.19 11.26 11.50
C PHE A 14 14.17 10.46 10.62
N CYS A 15 13.91 9.17 10.36
CA CYS A 15 14.77 8.35 9.49
C CYS A 15 14.39 8.37 8.00
N THR A 16 13.42 9.19 7.58
CA THR A 16 12.95 9.22 6.17
C THR A 16 13.37 10.46 5.40
N THR A 17 14.48 11.11 5.75
CA THR A 17 15.06 12.15 4.88
C THR A 17 16.56 11.93 4.68
N ARG A 18 16.89 11.19 3.61
CA ARG A 18 17.96 11.63 2.71
C ARG A 18 17.55 11.32 1.25
N PRO A 19 17.39 12.34 0.40
CA PRO A 19 17.20 12.16 -1.03
C PRO A 19 18.58 12.05 -1.69
N GLU A 20 18.85 10.98 -2.43
CA GLU A 20 19.97 10.95 -3.37
C GLU A 20 19.51 10.28 -4.68
N ASP A 21 19.62 11.07 -5.75
CA ASP A 21 19.60 10.77 -7.18
C ASP A 21 18.30 10.40 -7.93
N PRO A 22 17.94 11.19 -8.99
CA PRO A 22 16.73 10.98 -9.78
C PRO A 22 17.02 10.33 -11.14
N LYS A 23 17.65 9.15 -11.24
CA LYS A 23 17.78 8.45 -12.54
C LYS A 23 17.85 6.93 -12.43
N GLU A 24 16.69 6.29 -12.23
CA GLU A 24 16.50 4.92 -12.72
C GLU A 24 15.00 4.63 -12.89
N SER A 25 14.51 4.73 -14.13
CA SER A 25 13.19 4.25 -14.52
C SER A 25 13.19 2.72 -14.46
N ILE A 26 12.59 2.18 -13.40
CA ILE A 26 12.33 0.74 -13.27
C ILE A 26 11.00 0.41 -13.99
N PRO A 27 10.95 -0.63 -14.85
CA PRO A 27 9.79 -0.92 -15.70
C PRO A 27 8.55 -1.32 -14.88
N CYS A 28 7.44 -0.63 -15.16
CA CYS A 28 6.20 -0.56 -14.36
C CYS A 28 5.30 -1.81 -14.36
N TYR A 29 5.63 -2.85 -15.11
CA TYR A 29 4.66 -3.90 -15.47
C TYR A 29 4.41 -4.97 -14.38
N ILE A 30 5.22 -5.02 -13.32
CA ILE A 30 4.97 -5.90 -12.16
C ILE A 30 4.31 -5.14 -10.99
N SER A 31 4.31 -3.80 -11.05
CA SER A 31 3.69 -2.96 -10.03
C SER A 31 2.16 -3.08 -10.03
N ASP A 32 1.54 -3.24 -11.20
CA ASP A 32 0.09 -3.25 -11.33
C ASP A 32 -0.56 -4.50 -10.70
N TYR A 33 0.02 -5.68 -10.89
CA TYR A 33 -0.52 -6.92 -10.32
C TYR A 33 -0.40 -6.97 -8.79
N ILE A 34 0.64 -6.37 -8.23
CA ILE A 34 0.92 -6.36 -6.79
C ILE A 34 0.14 -5.26 -6.06
N ILE A 35 -0.08 -4.09 -6.69
CA ILE A 35 -0.97 -3.05 -6.16
C ILE A 35 -2.41 -3.57 -6.07
N THR A 36 -2.91 -4.31 -7.07
CA THR A 36 -4.27 -4.86 -7.04
C THR A 36 -4.50 -5.87 -5.91
N VAL A 37 -3.53 -6.76 -5.63
CA VAL A 37 -3.68 -7.78 -4.58
C VAL A 37 -3.53 -7.21 -3.16
N ILE A 38 -2.70 -6.17 -2.97
CA ILE A 38 -2.40 -5.60 -1.64
C ILE A 38 -3.42 -4.52 -1.22
N MET A 39 -4.00 -3.79 -2.17
CA MET A 39 -5.01 -2.76 -1.89
C MET A 39 -6.41 -3.34 -1.59
N ALA A 40 -6.64 -4.63 -1.82
CA ALA A 40 -7.97 -5.24 -1.68
C ALA A 40 -8.54 -5.17 -0.24
N GLY A 41 -7.71 -5.31 0.79
CA GLY A 41 -8.17 -5.34 2.19
C GLY A 41 -8.78 -4.02 2.70
N PRO A 42 -8.10 -2.87 2.53
CA PRO A 42 -8.67 -1.56 2.82
C PRO A 42 -9.81 -1.16 1.87
N MET A 43 -9.72 -1.51 0.57
CA MET A 43 -10.77 -1.23 -0.41
C MET A 43 -12.09 -1.92 -0.05
N GLU A 44 -12.05 -3.17 0.40
CA GLU A 44 -13.24 -3.93 0.77
C GLU A 44 -13.97 -3.30 1.96
N ARG A 45 -13.24 -2.67 2.90
CA ARG A 45 -13.84 -1.94 4.03
C ARG A 45 -14.46 -0.61 3.62
N ILE A 46 -13.81 0.12 2.72
CA ILE A 46 -14.39 1.33 2.12
C ILE A 46 -15.67 0.97 1.37
N GLN A 47 -15.65 -0.13 0.62
CA GLN A 47 -16.81 -0.61 -0.12
C GLN A 47 -17.99 -0.99 0.79
N VAL A 48 -17.72 -1.58 1.96
CA VAL A 48 -18.76 -1.84 2.96
C VAL A 48 -19.40 -0.54 3.48
N LEU A 49 -18.61 0.52 3.66
CA LEU A 49 -19.15 1.83 4.06
C LEU A 49 -20.00 2.45 2.94
N ASP A 50 -19.57 2.34 1.68
CA ASP A 50 -20.37 2.79 0.53
C ASP A 50 -21.71 2.04 0.43
N ASP A 51 -21.72 0.73 0.75
CA ASP A 51 -22.95 -0.06 0.75
C ASP A 51 -23.87 0.31 1.93
N ILE A 52 -23.32 0.66 3.10
CA ILE A 52 -24.10 1.22 4.21
C ILE A 52 -24.72 2.57 3.80
N GLU A 53 -23.99 3.42 3.08
CA GLU A 53 -24.53 4.70 2.58
C GLU A 53 -25.71 4.47 1.63
N LYS A 54 -25.62 3.52 0.69
CA LYS A 54 -26.73 3.14 -0.19
C LYS A 54 -27.94 2.61 0.59
N ASP A 55 -27.71 1.83 1.64
CA ASP A 55 -28.78 1.33 2.49
C ASP A 55 -29.46 2.46 3.28
N ILE A 56 -28.71 3.47 3.74
CA ILE A 56 -29.27 4.68 4.37
C ILE A 56 -30.14 5.46 3.39
N ILE A 57 -29.69 5.67 2.15
CA ILE A 57 -30.48 6.33 1.10
C ILE A 57 -31.78 5.57 0.88
N THR A 58 -31.71 4.24 0.77
CA THR A 58 -32.88 3.36 0.59
C THR A 58 -33.84 3.45 1.77
N CYS A 59 -33.31 3.46 3.00
CA CYS A 59 -34.08 3.62 4.23
C CYS A 59 -34.89 4.93 4.22
N LEU A 60 -34.23 6.05 3.89
CA LEU A 60 -34.87 7.35 3.79
C LEU A 60 -35.94 7.38 2.68
N GLN A 61 -35.68 6.74 1.54
CA GLN A 61 -36.67 6.63 0.47
C GLN A 61 -37.92 5.86 0.92
N CYS A 62 -37.77 4.73 1.62
CA CYS A 62 -38.90 3.97 2.17
C CYS A 62 -39.74 4.83 3.13
N ALA A 63 -39.09 5.60 4.02
CA ALA A 63 -39.77 6.51 4.94
C ALA A 63 -40.52 7.63 4.18
N ALA A 64 -39.86 8.25 3.19
CA ALA A 64 -40.48 9.29 2.37
C ALA A 64 -41.70 8.76 1.60
N GLN A 65 -41.63 7.55 1.04
CA GLN A 65 -42.75 6.91 0.36
C GLN A 65 -43.89 6.56 1.31
N ALA A 66 -43.60 6.13 2.54
CA ALA A 66 -44.62 5.91 3.56
C ALA A 66 -45.36 7.21 3.90
N LEU A 67 -44.62 8.30 4.14
CA LEU A 67 -45.20 9.61 4.45
C LEU A 67 -45.99 10.18 3.26
N LEU A 68 -45.48 10.04 2.04
CA LEU A 68 -46.16 10.49 0.82
C LEU A 68 -47.48 9.74 0.61
N GLU A 69 -47.52 8.44 0.89
CA GLU A 69 -48.74 7.64 0.81
C GLU A 69 -49.79 8.10 1.83
N LEU A 70 -49.36 8.38 3.07
CA LEU A 70 -50.24 8.90 4.12
C LEU A 70 -50.78 10.30 3.81
N GLY A 71 -50.06 11.09 3.02
CA GLY A 71 -50.48 12.43 2.59
C GLY A 71 -51.51 12.47 1.46
N LYS A 72 -51.91 11.33 0.89
CA LYS A 72 -52.91 11.27 -0.20
C LYS A 72 -54.34 11.40 0.34
N GLU A 73 -55.22 12.04 -0.42
CA GLU A 73 -56.66 12.14 -0.07
C GLU A 73 -57.35 10.78 0.06
N LYS A 74 -56.84 9.76 -0.66
CA LYS A 74 -57.26 8.36 -0.52
C LYS A 74 -56.04 7.47 -0.33
N SER A 75 -55.52 7.43 0.89
CA SER A 75 -54.32 6.68 1.23
C SER A 75 -54.55 5.17 1.24
N SER A 76 -53.57 4.41 0.74
CA SER A 76 -53.54 2.95 0.83
C SER A 76 -52.79 2.52 2.09
N GLN A 77 -53.55 2.10 3.11
CA GLN A 77 -52.97 1.64 4.37
C GLN A 77 -51.99 0.48 4.18
N LYS A 78 -52.32 -0.48 3.32
CA LYS A 78 -51.45 -1.62 3.01
C LYS A 78 -50.11 -1.18 2.42
N GLN A 79 -50.11 -0.14 1.58
CA GLN A 79 -48.90 0.41 0.96
C GLN A 79 -48.05 1.16 1.98
N ALA A 80 -48.68 1.97 2.84
CA ALA A 80 -48.00 2.67 3.92
C ALA A 80 -47.34 1.69 4.92
N GLU A 81 -48.05 0.63 5.31
CA GLU A 81 -47.53 -0.43 6.17
C GLU A 81 -46.38 -1.20 5.53
N SER A 82 -46.46 -1.48 4.23
CA SER A 82 -45.38 -2.13 3.48
C SER A 82 -44.11 -1.28 3.47
N ASN A 83 -44.22 0.02 3.14
CA ASN A 83 -43.08 0.94 3.12
C ASN A 83 -42.48 1.12 4.51
N THR A 84 -43.32 1.20 5.55
CA THR A 84 -42.89 1.28 6.95
C THR A 84 -42.16 0.00 7.39
N SER A 85 -42.67 -1.17 7.01
CA SER A 85 -42.03 -2.46 7.31
C SER A 85 -40.67 -2.59 6.61
N GLN A 86 -40.55 -2.09 5.38
CA GLN A 86 -39.29 -2.06 4.65
C GLN A 86 -38.30 -1.09 5.30
N PHE A 87 -38.75 0.10 5.70
CA PHE A 87 -37.94 1.07 6.46
C PHE A 87 -37.34 0.43 7.72
N LEU A 88 -38.17 -0.22 8.56
CA LEU A 88 -37.70 -0.85 9.79
C LEU A 88 -36.67 -1.96 9.54
N ARG A 89 -36.88 -2.76 8.48
CA ARG A 89 -35.93 -3.82 8.09
C ARG A 89 -34.59 -3.24 7.66
N THR A 90 -34.60 -2.25 6.77
CA THR A 90 -33.37 -1.62 6.28
C THR A 90 -32.65 -0.88 7.39
N LEU A 91 -33.37 -0.19 8.28
CA LEU A 91 -32.80 0.49 9.44
C LEU A 91 -32.06 -0.50 10.35
N SER A 92 -32.70 -1.63 10.68
CA SER A 92 -32.06 -2.67 11.51
C SER A 92 -30.79 -3.24 10.85
N GLN A 93 -30.78 -3.38 9.52
CA GLN A 93 -29.58 -3.81 8.78
C GLN A 93 -28.46 -2.77 8.85
N VAL A 94 -28.79 -1.48 8.66
CA VAL A 94 -27.84 -0.37 8.77
C VAL A 94 -27.23 -0.33 10.17
N GLU A 95 -28.06 -0.43 11.22
CA GLU A 95 -27.62 -0.44 12.62
C GLU A 95 -26.67 -1.61 12.92
N SER A 96 -26.99 -2.81 12.44
CA SER A 96 -26.13 -3.99 12.61
C SER A 96 -24.79 -3.79 11.91
N LYS A 97 -24.79 -3.38 10.64
CA LYS A 97 -23.55 -3.17 9.86
C LYS A 97 -22.68 -2.07 10.47
N LEU A 98 -23.27 -0.96 10.92
CA LEU A 98 -22.54 0.11 11.60
C LEU A 98 -21.95 -0.36 12.93
N SER A 99 -22.68 -1.16 13.70
CA SER A 99 -22.17 -1.74 14.95
C SER A 99 -20.95 -2.62 14.70
N ASP A 100 -20.96 -3.44 13.64
CA ASP A 100 -19.80 -4.25 13.24
C ASP A 100 -18.59 -3.38 12.88
N GLN A 101 -18.80 -2.27 12.13
CA GLN A 101 -17.72 -1.32 11.81
C GLN A 101 -17.18 -0.63 13.07
N ILE A 102 -18.03 -0.23 14.00
CA ILE A 102 -17.63 0.38 15.27
C ILE A 102 -16.83 -0.61 16.12
N ASN A 103 -17.28 -1.87 16.22
CA ASN A 103 -16.58 -2.92 16.95
C ASN A 103 -15.21 -3.20 16.34
N TYR A 104 -15.12 -3.27 15.01
CA TYR A 104 -13.86 -3.42 14.31
C TYR A 104 -12.92 -2.23 14.57
N LEU A 105 -13.39 -0.99 14.39
CA LEU A 105 -12.62 0.23 14.67
C LEU A 105 -12.14 0.27 16.12
N THR A 106 -12.98 -0.13 17.07
CA THR A 106 -12.62 -0.26 18.48
C THR A 106 -11.50 -1.29 18.69
N GLN A 107 -11.60 -2.47 18.06
CA GLN A 107 -10.60 -3.53 18.15
C GLN A 107 -9.24 -3.10 17.58
N VAL A 108 -9.23 -2.42 16.42
CA VAL A 108 -7.99 -1.96 15.79
C VAL A 108 -7.41 -0.71 16.46
N SER A 109 -8.23 0.13 17.09
CA SER A 109 -7.79 1.37 17.75
C SER A 109 -7.31 1.17 19.18
N THR A 110 -7.73 0.11 19.87
CA THR A 110 -7.33 -0.18 21.26
C THR A 110 -6.00 -0.94 21.37
N GLY A 111 -5.30 -1.17 20.25
CA GLY A 111 -3.94 -1.72 20.26
C GLY A 111 -3.85 -3.16 20.77
N GLN A 112 -4.96 -3.93 20.73
CA GLN A 112 -4.86 -5.38 20.86
C GLN A 112 -3.80 -5.86 19.86
N PRO A 113 -2.77 -6.61 20.32
CA PRO A 113 -1.80 -7.19 19.41
C PRO A 113 -2.61 -7.99 18.42
N HIS A 114 -2.53 -7.53 17.19
CA HIS A 114 -3.14 -8.06 16.00
C HIS A 114 -2.64 -9.51 15.83
N GLU A 115 -3.19 -10.46 16.58
CA GLU A 115 -3.05 -11.89 16.35
C GLU A 115 -3.79 -12.32 15.05
N GLY A 116 -3.86 -11.46 14.04
CA GLY A 116 -4.53 -11.78 12.79
C GLY A 116 -4.56 -10.71 11.71
N SER A 117 -3.88 -9.55 11.85
CA SER A 117 -3.83 -8.63 10.71
C SER A 117 -2.86 -9.18 9.66
N GLY A 118 -3.40 -9.80 8.62
CA GLY A 118 -2.66 -10.09 7.39
C GLY A 118 -1.87 -8.87 6.91
N TYR A 119 -2.31 -7.65 7.22
CA TYR A 119 -1.60 -6.41 6.93
C TYR A 119 -0.19 -6.31 7.55
N ALA A 120 0.00 -6.70 8.82
CA ALA A 120 1.32 -6.62 9.44
C ALA A 120 2.32 -7.57 8.77
N SER A 121 1.91 -8.82 8.54
CA SER A 121 2.71 -9.82 7.83
C SER A 121 2.91 -9.48 6.34
N GLN A 122 1.89 -8.95 5.67
CA GLN A 122 1.95 -8.46 4.29
C GLN A 122 2.90 -7.27 4.14
N LYS A 123 2.85 -6.29 5.06
CA LYS A 123 3.77 -5.14 5.04
C LYS A 123 5.19 -5.57 5.35
N VAL A 124 5.40 -6.48 6.31
CA VAL A 124 6.73 -7.05 6.59
C VAL A 124 7.27 -7.77 5.34
N LEU A 125 6.43 -8.56 4.67
CA LEU A 125 6.78 -9.22 3.42
C LEU A 125 7.09 -8.20 2.32
N GLN A 126 6.26 -7.18 2.13
CA GLN A 126 6.47 -6.10 1.16
C GLN A 126 7.81 -5.38 1.39
N MET A 127 8.09 -5.03 2.65
CA MET A 127 9.36 -4.42 3.04
C MET A 127 10.54 -5.35 2.80
N ALA A 128 10.39 -6.65 3.08
CA ALA A 128 11.43 -7.64 2.81
C ALA A 128 11.70 -7.78 1.30
N TRP A 129 10.66 -7.78 0.46
CA TRP A 129 10.80 -7.76 -1.00
C TRP A 129 11.52 -6.51 -1.50
N HIS A 130 11.13 -5.32 -1.03
CA HIS A 130 11.80 -4.08 -1.41
C HIS A 130 13.29 -4.11 -1.03
N ARG A 131 13.61 -4.67 0.14
CA ARG A 131 15.01 -4.85 0.58
C ARG A 131 15.76 -5.86 -0.30
N LEU A 132 15.13 -6.97 -0.67
CA LEU A 132 15.73 -7.99 -1.53
C LEU A 132 16.04 -7.44 -2.93
N GLU A 133 15.09 -6.72 -3.53
CA GLU A 133 15.29 -6.15 -4.86
C GLU A 133 16.37 -5.07 -4.85
N HIS A 134 16.42 -4.24 -3.80
CA HIS A 134 17.49 -3.27 -3.62
C HIS A 134 18.86 -3.96 -3.61
N VAL A 135 19.05 -4.97 -2.75
CA VAL A 135 20.31 -5.73 -2.69
C VAL A 135 20.63 -6.41 -4.02
N ARG A 136 19.63 -6.96 -4.72
CA ARG A 136 19.79 -7.59 -6.03
C ARG A 136 20.30 -6.60 -7.08
N SER A 137 19.77 -5.38 -7.10
CA SER A 137 20.23 -4.31 -8.00
C SER A 137 21.70 -3.96 -7.73
N TRP A 138 22.07 -3.76 -6.45
CA TRP A 138 23.46 -3.47 -6.07
C TRP A 138 24.42 -4.59 -6.45
N VAL A 139 24.04 -5.86 -6.26
CA VAL A 139 24.87 -7.01 -6.64
C VAL A 139 25.08 -7.04 -8.15
N ASN A 140 24.04 -6.83 -8.95
CA ASN A 140 24.15 -6.80 -10.40
C ASN A 140 25.08 -5.69 -10.89
N GLU A 141 25.03 -4.50 -10.27
CA GLU A 141 25.93 -3.41 -10.64
C GLU A 141 27.38 -3.72 -10.26
N LEU A 142 27.64 -4.32 -9.10
CA LEU A 142 28.97 -4.75 -8.70
C LEU A 142 29.54 -5.82 -9.66
N ASP A 143 28.72 -6.78 -10.09
CA ASP A 143 29.13 -7.78 -11.09
C ASP A 143 29.48 -7.12 -12.43
N ARG A 144 28.75 -6.08 -12.83
CA ARG A 144 29.04 -5.29 -14.04
C ARG A 144 30.37 -4.53 -13.91
N LEU A 145 30.62 -3.88 -12.77
CA LEU A 145 31.89 -3.20 -12.50
C LEU A 145 33.06 -4.19 -12.51
N LYS A 146 32.90 -5.35 -11.86
CA LYS A 146 33.91 -6.40 -11.84
C LYS A 146 34.23 -6.89 -13.25
N ALA A 147 33.22 -7.16 -14.07
CA ALA A 147 33.39 -7.56 -15.46
C ALA A 147 34.14 -6.50 -16.29
N SER A 148 33.81 -5.22 -16.08
CA SER A 148 34.49 -4.09 -16.72
C SER A 148 35.97 -3.99 -16.32
N HIS A 149 36.28 -4.16 -15.03
CA HIS A 149 37.66 -4.14 -14.54
C HIS A 149 38.47 -5.32 -15.05
N LEU A 150 37.91 -6.52 -15.07
CA LEU A 150 38.56 -7.70 -15.66
C LEU A 150 38.82 -7.50 -17.15
N ALA A 151 37.85 -6.96 -17.90
CA ALA A 151 38.02 -6.65 -19.32
C ALA A 151 39.09 -5.57 -19.56
N THR A 152 39.21 -4.59 -18.67
CA THR A 152 40.21 -3.52 -18.75
C THR A 152 41.61 -4.01 -18.35
N ALA A 153 41.71 -4.83 -17.31
CA ALA A 153 42.96 -5.46 -16.87
C ALA A 153 43.53 -6.41 -17.93
N ASN A 154 42.67 -7.14 -18.66
CA ASN A 154 43.10 -7.97 -19.78
C ASN A 154 43.63 -7.14 -20.97
N ARG A 155 43.20 -5.87 -21.13
CA ARG A 155 43.75 -4.97 -22.17
C ARG A 155 45.11 -4.40 -21.77
N THR A 156 45.34 -4.09 -20.50
CA THR A 156 46.62 -3.55 -20.03
C THR A 156 47.70 -4.62 -19.87
N ALA A 157 47.33 -5.86 -19.55
CA ALA A 157 48.26 -7.01 -19.54
C ALA A 157 48.79 -7.41 -20.93
N GLY A 158 48.18 -6.91 -22.02
CA GLY A 158 48.64 -7.11 -23.40
C GLY A 158 49.69 -6.11 -23.89
N VAL A 159 50.07 -5.10 -23.09
CA VAL A 159 51.03 -4.05 -23.47
C VAL A 159 52.24 -4.09 -22.55
N SER A 160 52.97 -5.20 -22.57
CA SER A 160 54.29 -5.32 -21.95
C SER A 160 55.10 -6.41 -22.65
N ASN A 161 55.42 -6.20 -23.92
CA ASN A 161 56.62 -6.85 -24.48
C ASN A 161 57.19 -6.10 -25.70
N GLY A 162 58.45 -5.66 -25.56
CA GLY A 162 59.33 -5.30 -26.67
C GLY A 162 59.42 -3.81 -27.00
N ASN A 163 60.47 -3.13 -26.55
CA ASN A 163 61.73 -3.07 -27.31
C ASN A 163 62.65 -1.99 -26.71
N MET A 164 63.62 -2.42 -25.90
CA MET A 164 64.71 -1.59 -25.40
C MET A 164 65.91 -1.91 -26.29
N THR A 165 66.15 -1.10 -27.33
CA THR A 165 67.36 -1.21 -28.16
C THR A 165 68.14 0.09 -28.10
N SER A 166 69.25 0.00 -27.37
CA SER A 166 70.35 0.96 -27.32
C SER A 166 70.99 1.13 -28.70
N SER A 167 71.35 2.37 -29.03
CA SER A 167 72.29 2.64 -30.13
C SER A 167 73.27 3.72 -29.69
N SER A 168 74.41 3.23 -29.21
CA SER A 168 75.70 3.93 -29.15
C SER A 168 76.15 4.25 -30.56
N THR A 169 76.62 5.46 -30.85
CA THR A 169 77.60 5.67 -31.93
C THR A 169 78.52 6.83 -31.58
N SER A 170 79.81 6.54 -31.69
CA SER A 170 80.98 7.30 -31.25
C SER A 170 81.70 7.90 -32.47
N THR A 171 82.49 8.96 -32.23
CA THR A 171 83.60 9.52 -33.05
C THR A 171 83.25 10.04 -34.45
N GLN A 172 83.74 11.21 -34.88
CA GLN A 172 85.12 11.69 -34.83
C GLN A 172 85.19 13.21 -34.68
#